data_AF-A0A5E4P5Z4-F1
#
_entry.id   AF-A0A5E4P5Z4-F1
#
_cell.length_a   1.000
_cell.length_b   1.000
_cell.length_c   1.000
_cell.angle_alpha   90.00
_cell.angle_beta   90.00
_cell.angle_gamma   90.00
#
_symmetry.space_group_name_H-M   'P 1'
#
loop_
_entity.id
_entity.type
_entity.pdbx_description
1 polymer ?
#
loop_
_entity_poly.entity_id
_entity_poly.type
_entity_poly.pdbx_seq_one_letter_code
_entity_poly.pdbx_strand_id
1 'polypeptide(L)'
;MPPFDFLKLAKRIGRKAVKTALLPGGREKLSTNPLGQTTIKADKRLEDLVISELRASKIPCVLVTEEASLVKISGKPEWKFVLDPLDGSENFKRGIPPYALGFCYAPIKGRADDVLESYIIELCSGEEFYARKGKGVFRDGVRVHASKVKSLPESIISLDFNDEPSSKKSRAEEKIALLGCSDYRRLGPDLVDMCYTACGGLDGFVDPRKTLSLVHASGVAILSETCIVTDEKGKPIRSKLEVGECTAVVAAGTKELHAELLSALRK
;
A
#
# COMPACT_ATOMS: atom_id res chain seq x y z
N MET A 1 -20.74 10.19 -7.28
CA MET A 1 -20.45 9.80 -5.87
C MET A 1 -21.00 8.40 -5.68
N PRO A 2 -20.27 7.47 -5.03
CA PRO A 2 -20.77 6.12 -4.84
C PRO A 2 -22.01 6.12 -3.95
N PRO A 3 -22.89 5.11 -4.07
CA PRO A 3 -24.13 5.03 -3.29
C PRO A 3 -23.91 4.58 -1.82
N PHE A 4 -22.66 4.49 -1.36
CA PHE A 4 -22.29 4.00 -0.03
C PHE A 4 -21.24 4.90 0.62
N ASP A 5 -21.22 4.90 1.95
CA ASP A 5 -20.21 5.58 2.75
C ASP A 5 -19.01 4.65 2.99
N PHE A 6 -17.99 4.79 2.14
CA PHE A 6 -16.78 3.99 2.22
C PHE A 6 -16.05 4.17 3.56
N LEU A 7 -15.88 5.41 4.03
CA LEU A 7 -15.11 5.67 5.25
C LEU A 7 -15.78 5.04 6.47
N LYS A 8 -17.12 5.09 6.55
CA LYS A 8 -17.87 4.42 7.63
C LYS A 8 -17.69 2.91 7.59
N LEU A 9 -17.76 2.29 6.41
CA LEU A 9 -17.47 0.86 6.23
C LEU A 9 -16.02 0.55 6.63
N ALA A 10 -15.09 1.38 6.18
CA ALA A 10 -13.66 1.16 6.34
C ALA A 10 -13.22 1.24 7.80
N LYS A 11 -13.64 2.27 8.55
CA LYS A 11 -13.41 2.39 9.99
C LYS A 11 -14.02 1.23 10.77
N ARG A 12 -15.18 0.71 10.34
CA ARG A 12 -15.80 -0.46 10.97
C ARG A 12 -14.96 -1.72 10.77
N ILE A 13 -14.44 -1.92 9.55
CA ILE A 13 -13.49 -3.01 9.24
C ILE A 13 -12.21 -2.84 10.05
N GLY A 14 -11.58 -1.66 10.04
CA GLY A 14 -10.32 -1.38 10.74
C GLY A 14 -10.38 -1.68 12.23
N ARG A 15 -11.42 -1.21 12.93
CA ARG A 15 -11.62 -1.50 14.37
C ARG A 15 -11.72 -2.99 14.68
N LYS A 16 -12.30 -3.78 13.77
CA LYS A 16 -12.37 -5.24 13.90
C LYS A 16 -11.01 -5.87 13.56
N ALA A 17 -10.33 -5.37 12.54
CA ALA A 17 -9.06 -5.89 12.04
C ALA A 17 -7.97 -5.91 13.11
N VAL A 18 -7.80 -4.82 13.88
CA VAL A 18 -6.82 -4.74 14.99
C VAL A 18 -6.96 -5.91 15.97
N LYS A 19 -8.20 -6.27 16.34
CA LYS A 19 -8.46 -7.41 17.23
C LYS A 19 -8.28 -8.75 16.52
N THR A 20 -8.79 -8.85 15.29
CA THR A 20 -8.77 -10.09 14.50
C THR A 20 -7.35 -10.56 14.18
N ALA A 21 -6.45 -9.64 13.83
CA ALA A 21 -5.06 -9.95 13.51
C ALA A 21 -4.34 -10.61 14.69
N LEU A 22 -4.57 -10.11 15.91
CA LEU A 22 -3.86 -10.51 17.13
C LEU A 22 -4.45 -11.75 17.83
N LEU A 23 -5.47 -12.39 17.24
CA LEU A 23 -6.05 -13.61 17.80
C LEU A 23 -5.00 -14.75 17.86
N PRO A 24 -5.03 -15.62 18.89
CA PRO A 24 -4.09 -16.72 19.05
C PRO A 24 -3.94 -17.58 17.77
N GLY A 25 -2.71 -18.05 17.54
CA GLY A 25 -2.37 -18.82 16.35
C GLY A 25 -2.25 -18.00 15.05
N GLY A 26 -2.31 -16.67 15.11
CA GLY A 26 -2.23 -15.80 13.91
C GLY A 26 -0.99 -16.05 13.04
N ARG A 27 0.12 -16.48 13.64
CA ARG A 27 1.41 -16.74 12.97
C ARG A 27 1.52 -18.13 12.33
N GLU A 28 0.51 -18.99 12.51
CA GLU A 28 0.50 -20.32 11.91
C GLU A 28 0.50 -20.22 10.39
N LYS A 29 1.45 -20.90 9.73
CA LYS A 29 1.48 -21.04 8.28
C LYS A 29 0.30 -21.90 7.82
N LEU A 30 -0.44 -21.41 6.81
CA LEU A 30 -1.57 -22.13 6.23
C LEU A 30 -1.24 -22.66 4.84
N SER A 31 -0.72 -21.79 3.97
CA SER A 31 -0.54 -22.08 2.55
C SER A 31 0.55 -21.22 1.95
N THR A 32 0.75 -21.37 0.64
CA THR A 32 1.46 -20.43 -0.20
C THR A 32 0.45 -19.83 -1.17
N ASN A 33 0.42 -18.52 -1.31
CA ASN A 33 -0.53 -17.82 -2.18
C ASN A 33 -0.07 -17.84 -3.66
N PRO A 34 -0.89 -17.36 -4.61
CA PRO A 34 -0.56 -17.35 -6.04
C PRO A 34 0.72 -16.56 -6.41
N LEU A 35 1.20 -15.68 -5.53
CA LEU A 35 2.43 -14.91 -5.69
C LEU A 35 3.66 -15.64 -5.12
N GLY A 36 3.51 -16.86 -4.60
CA GLY A 36 4.59 -17.64 -4.00
C GLY A 36 4.92 -17.23 -2.55
N GLN A 37 4.12 -16.33 -1.95
CA GLN A 37 4.34 -15.83 -0.60
C GLN A 37 3.64 -16.73 0.42
N THR A 38 4.19 -16.77 1.64
CA THR A 38 3.62 -17.58 2.72
C THR A 38 2.40 -16.91 3.32
N THR A 39 1.23 -17.52 3.15
CA THR A 39 0.01 -17.14 3.84
C THR A 39 0.04 -17.64 5.29
N ILE A 40 -0.19 -16.74 6.25
CA ILE A 40 -0.41 -17.13 7.64
C ILE A 40 -1.89 -16.97 8.01
N LYS A 41 -2.26 -17.50 9.18
CA LYS A 41 -3.64 -17.48 9.68
C LYS A 41 -4.20 -16.07 9.87
N ALA A 42 -3.34 -15.10 10.17
CA ALA A 42 -3.71 -13.70 10.27
C ALA A 42 -4.20 -13.13 8.93
N ASP A 43 -3.49 -13.36 7.81
CA ASP A 43 -3.92 -12.93 6.46
C ASP A 43 -5.33 -13.44 6.16
N LYS A 44 -5.54 -14.76 6.32
CA LYS A 44 -6.82 -15.40 6.01
C LYS A 44 -7.98 -14.84 6.85
N ARG A 45 -7.75 -14.61 8.15
CA ARG A 45 -8.75 -14.05 9.07
C ARG A 45 -9.12 -12.62 8.70
N LEU A 46 -8.14 -11.82 8.32
CA LEU A 46 -8.33 -10.42 7.90
C LEU A 46 -9.07 -10.35 6.56
N GLU A 47 -8.71 -11.21 5.61
CA GLU A 47 -9.46 -11.36 4.35
C GLU A 47 -10.92 -11.76 4.60
N ASP A 48 -11.16 -12.81 5.42
CA ASP A 48 -12.51 -13.28 5.72
C ASP A 48 -13.36 -12.21 6.41
N LEU A 49 -12.75 -11.40 7.28
CA LEU A 49 -13.38 -10.25 7.90
C LEU A 49 -13.86 -9.24 6.83
N VAL A 50 -12.97 -8.86 5.89
CA VAL A 50 -13.32 -7.90 4.83
C VAL A 50 -14.40 -8.46 3.91
N ILE A 51 -14.29 -9.73 3.50
CA ILE A 51 -15.31 -10.41 2.67
C ILE A 51 -16.67 -10.40 3.38
N SER A 52 -16.70 -10.74 4.66
CA SER A 52 -17.93 -10.76 5.46
C SER A 52 -18.59 -9.38 5.54
N GLU A 53 -17.80 -8.33 5.81
CA GLU A 53 -18.27 -6.95 5.87
C GLU A 53 -18.78 -6.44 4.52
N LEU A 54 -18.10 -6.79 3.43
CA LEU A 54 -18.55 -6.44 2.07
C LEU A 54 -19.84 -7.18 1.71
N ARG A 55 -19.98 -8.47 2.03
CA ARG A 55 -21.23 -9.23 1.80
C ARG A 55 -22.39 -8.63 2.59
N ALA A 56 -22.17 -8.27 3.86
CA ALA A 56 -23.18 -7.63 4.70
C ALA A 56 -23.59 -6.25 4.19
N SER A 57 -22.69 -5.51 3.54
CA SER A 57 -22.97 -4.18 2.97
C SER A 57 -23.89 -4.21 1.76
N LYS A 58 -24.04 -5.37 1.09
CA LYS A 58 -24.78 -5.54 -0.17
C LYS A 58 -24.31 -4.62 -1.30
N ILE A 59 -23.07 -4.10 -1.23
CA ILE A 59 -22.47 -3.34 -2.32
C ILE A 59 -22.27 -4.31 -3.51
N PRO A 60 -22.75 -3.95 -4.72
CA PRO A 60 -22.55 -4.77 -5.90
C PRO A 60 -21.10 -4.67 -6.36
N CYS A 61 -20.23 -5.50 -5.82
CA CYS A 61 -18.80 -5.45 -6.09
C CYS A 61 -18.15 -6.82 -6.26
N VAL A 62 -16.91 -6.77 -6.75
CA VAL A 62 -15.92 -7.84 -6.59
C VAL A 62 -14.82 -7.36 -5.65
N LEU A 63 -14.16 -8.30 -5.00
CA LEU A 63 -12.94 -8.09 -4.23
C LEU A 63 -11.78 -8.78 -4.96
N VAL A 64 -10.72 -8.02 -5.24
CA VAL A 64 -9.42 -8.54 -5.67
C VAL A 64 -8.53 -8.57 -4.42
N THR A 65 -7.96 -9.72 -4.12
CA THR A 65 -7.23 -9.98 -2.88
C THR A 65 -6.13 -11.00 -3.17
N GLU A 66 -5.05 -10.92 -2.41
CA GLU A 66 -3.84 -11.73 -2.62
C GLU A 66 -4.13 -13.24 -2.51
N GLU A 67 -5.02 -13.64 -1.59
CA GLU A 67 -5.23 -15.06 -1.27
C GLU A 67 -6.29 -15.75 -2.14
N ALA A 68 -7.35 -15.05 -2.53
CA ALA A 68 -8.47 -15.61 -3.29
C ALA A 68 -8.54 -15.18 -4.76
N SER A 69 -7.60 -14.34 -5.22
CA SER A 69 -7.54 -13.71 -6.53
C SER A 69 -8.71 -12.78 -6.87
N LEU A 70 -9.93 -13.33 -6.98
CA LEU A 70 -11.15 -12.59 -7.26
C LEU A 70 -12.36 -13.22 -6.57
N VAL A 71 -13.01 -12.47 -5.69
CA VAL A 71 -14.22 -12.89 -4.98
C VAL A 71 -15.40 -12.05 -5.42
N LYS A 72 -16.42 -12.70 -5.99
CA LYS A 72 -17.71 -12.04 -6.25
C LYS A 72 -18.45 -11.84 -4.92
N ILE A 73 -18.79 -10.60 -4.59
CA ILE A 73 -19.47 -10.27 -3.33
C ILE A 73 -20.99 -10.34 -3.51
N SER A 74 -21.55 -9.52 -4.41
CA SER A 74 -23.00 -9.48 -4.62
C SER A 74 -23.40 -8.87 -5.96
N GLY A 75 -24.61 -9.20 -6.43
CA GLY A 75 -25.25 -8.55 -7.58
C GLY A 75 -24.47 -8.64 -8.90
N LYS A 76 -24.77 -7.68 -9.79
CA LYS A 76 -23.97 -7.37 -10.97
C LYS A 76 -22.91 -6.34 -10.54
N PRO A 77 -21.60 -6.69 -10.51
CA PRO A 77 -20.59 -5.80 -9.95
C PRO A 77 -20.48 -4.47 -10.69
N GLU A 78 -20.58 -3.38 -9.94
CA GLU A 78 -20.34 -2.00 -10.40
C GLU A 78 -19.01 -1.47 -9.86
N TRP A 79 -18.53 -2.05 -8.75
CA TRP A 79 -17.32 -1.63 -8.05
C TRP A 79 -16.31 -2.77 -7.94
N LYS A 80 -15.04 -2.41 -7.88
CA LYS A 80 -13.93 -3.31 -7.60
C LYS A 80 -13.22 -2.83 -6.34
N PHE A 81 -13.14 -3.68 -5.33
CA PHE A 81 -12.30 -3.47 -4.16
C PHE A 81 -10.98 -4.19 -4.37
N VAL A 82 -9.90 -3.60 -3.87
CA VAL A 82 -8.57 -4.22 -3.83
C VAL A 82 -8.13 -4.24 -2.39
N LEU A 83 -7.63 -5.39 -1.94
CA LEU A 83 -7.24 -5.65 -0.56
C LEU A 83 -5.85 -6.27 -0.51
N ASP A 84 -5.02 -5.69 0.35
CA ASP A 84 -3.93 -6.39 1.02
C ASP A 84 -4.39 -6.65 2.48
N PRO A 85 -4.64 -7.91 2.86
CA PRO A 85 -5.13 -8.23 4.18
C PRO A 85 -4.08 -8.00 5.27
N LEU A 86 -2.79 -8.13 4.97
CA LEU A 86 -1.70 -8.00 5.93
C LEU A 86 -0.36 -7.69 5.22
N ASP A 87 -0.11 -6.41 5.00
CA ASP A 87 1.19 -5.92 4.62
C ASP A 87 2.17 -5.99 5.80
N GLY A 88 3.39 -6.46 5.54
CA GLY A 88 4.37 -6.75 6.59
C GLY A 88 4.19 -8.10 7.28
N SER A 89 3.76 -9.14 6.57
CA SER A 89 3.60 -10.50 7.12
C SER A 89 4.89 -11.05 7.78
N GLU A 90 6.09 -10.71 7.29
CA GLU A 90 7.36 -11.06 7.94
C GLU A 90 7.54 -10.37 9.30
N ASN A 91 7.24 -9.07 9.36
CA ASN A 91 7.20 -8.29 10.59
C ASN A 91 6.22 -8.92 11.59
N PHE A 92 5.02 -9.25 11.13
CA PHE A 92 3.99 -9.89 11.95
C PHE A 92 4.45 -11.25 12.53
N LYS A 93 5.07 -12.11 11.70
CA LYS A 93 5.61 -13.42 12.13
C LYS A 93 6.67 -13.27 13.22
N ARG A 94 7.53 -12.24 13.12
CA ARG A 94 8.59 -11.95 14.09
C ARG A 94 8.10 -11.16 15.30
N GLY A 95 6.90 -10.59 15.24
CA GLY A 95 6.37 -9.70 16.28
C GLY A 95 7.02 -8.32 16.30
N ILE A 96 7.49 -7.85 15.15
CA ILE A 96 8.12 -6.55 14.97
C ILE A 96 7.07 -5.60 14.37
N PRO A 97 6.67 -4.51 15.03
CA PRO A 97 5.85 -3.47 14.41
C PRO A 97 6.68 -2.65 13.39
N PRO A 98 6.06 -2.06 12.36
CA PRO A 98 4.62 -2.05 12.07
C PRO A 98 4.19 -3.19 11.11
N TYR A 99 2.87 -3.37 10.99
CA TYR A 99 2.20 -4.16 9.94
C TYR A 99 0.76 -3.63 9.75
N ALA A 100 0.20 -3.74 8.54
CA ALA A 100 -1.00 -2.99 8.19
C ALA A 100 -2.01 -3.80 7.36
N LEU A 101 -3.27 -3.39 7.44
CA LEU A 101 -4.31 -3.80 6.49
C LEU A 101 -4.64 -2.62 5.58
N GLY A 102 -4.69 -2.85 4.27
CA GLY A 102 -4.92 -1.79 3.28
C GLY A 102 -5.94 -2.19 2.23
N PHE A 103 -6.90 -1.31 1.96
CA PHE A 103 -7.86 -1.53 0.88
C PHE A 103 -8.36 -0.24 0.27
N CYS A 104 -8.80 -0.34 -0.97
CA CYS A 104 -9.38 0.77 -1.72
C CYS A 104 -10.48 0.27 -2.64
N TYR A 105 -11.19 1.18 -3.29
CA TYR A 105 -12.14 0.81 -4.34
C TYR A 105 -12.12 1.77 -5.52
N ALA A 106 -12.50 1.22 -6.67
CA ALA A 106 -12.62 1.91 -7.95
C ALA A 106 -13.88 1.41 -8.68
N PRO A 107 -14.34 2.10 -9.75
CA PRO A 107 -15.30 1.54 -10.70
C PRO A 107 -14.83 0.16 -11.21
N ILE A 108 -15.75 -0.73 -11.60
CA ILE A 108 -15.42 -2.12 -11.98
C ILE A 108 -14.38 -2.24 -13.10
N LYS A 109 -14.35 -1.28 -14.03
CA LYS A 109 -13.38 -1.18 -15.14
C LYS A 109 -12.21 -0.22 -14.84
N GLY A 110 -12.16 0.32 -13.63
CA GLY A 110 -11.16 1.30 -13.21
C GLY A 110 -9.78 0.69 -13.05
N ARG A 111 -8.77 1.55 -13.19
CA ARG A 111 -7.34 1.28 -12.98
C ARG A 111 -6.85 1.95 -11.69
N ALA A 112 -5.56 1.84 -11.40
CA ALA A 112 -4.96 2.48 -10.23
C ALA A 112 -5.27 3.99 -10.12
N ASP A 113 -5.28 4.73 -11.23
CA ASP A 113 -5.62 6.15 -11.25
C ASP A 113 -7.12 6.44 -11.12
N ASP A 114 -7.99 5.42 -11.17
CA ASP A 114 -9.44 5.53 -10.98
C ASP A 114 -9.89 5.22 -9.54
N VAL A 115 -8.96 4.89 -8.63
CA VAL A 115 -9.27 4.68 -7.21
C VAL A 115 -9.92 5.93 -6.62
N LEU A 116 -11.09 5.74 -6.01
CA LEU A 116 -11.90 6.84 -5.50
C LEU A 116 -11.58 7.15 -4.03
N GLU A 117 -11.40 6.12 -3.21
CA GLU A 117 -10.94 6.26 -1.83
C GLU A 117 -10.10 5.03 -1.43
N SER A 118 -9.16 5.27 -0.53
CA SER A 118 -8.30 4.25 0.07
C SER A 118 -8.27 4.40 1.58
N TYR A 119 -8.04 3.28 2.26
CA TYR A 119 -7.97 3.18 3.70
C TYR A 119 -6.89 2.19 4.08
N ILE A 120 -6.01 2.60 4.99
CA ILE A 120 -4.91 1.80 5.54
C ILE A 120 -4.97 1.96 7.06
N ILE A 121 -4.83 0.86 7.79
CA ILE A 121 -4.74 0.86 9.25
C ILE A 121 -3.51 0.10 9.69
N GLU A 122 -2.68 0.73 10.52
CA GLU A 122 -1.56 0.06 11.18
C GLU A 122 -2.09 -0.73 12.38
N LEU A 123 -1.86 -2.04 12.40
CA LEU A 123 -2.59 -2.96 13.28
C LEU A 123 -2.02 -3.02 14.71
N CYS A 124 -0.83 -2.48 14.96
CA CYS A 124 -0.24 -2.42 16.31
C CYS A 124 -0.77 -1.23 17.11
N SER A 125 -0.77 -0.06 16.49
CA SER A 125 -1.15 1.24 17.06
C SER A 125 -2.63 1.55 16.86
N GLY A 126 -3.26 0.98 15.83
CA GLY A 126 -4.63 1.31 15.43
C GLY A 126 -4.74 2.63 14.65
N GLU A 127 -3.62 3.23 14.26
CA GLU A 127 -3.57 4.48 13.49
C GLU A 127 -4.20 4.30 12.10
N GLU A 128 -5.12 5.20 11.75
CA GLU A 128 -5.88 5.15 10.51
C GLU A 128 -5.37 6.19 9.51
N PHE A 129 -5.07 5.76 8.30
CA PHE A 129 -4.75 6.61 7.15
C PHE A 129 -5.81 6.42 6.08
N TYR A 130 -6.34 7.51 5.52
CA TYR A 130 -7.28 7.41 4.42
C TYR A 130 -7.20 8.60 3.48
N ALA A 131 -7.57 8.35 2.24
CA ALA A 131 -7.57 9.35 1.19
C ALA A 131 -8.84 9.26 0.36
N ARG A 132 -9.28 10.38 -0.18
CA ARG A 132 -10.38 10.46 -1.13
C ARG A 132 -9.93 11.28 -2.32
N LYS A 133 -10.21 10.78 -3.52
CA LYS A 133 -9.74 11.37 -4.77
C LYS A 133 -10.07 12.86 -4.86
N GLY A 134 -9.03 13.69 -5.01
CA GLY A 134 -9.09 15.15 -5.05
C GLY A 134 -9.48 15.82 -3.73
N LYS A 135 -9.36 15.12 -2.60
CA LYS A 135 -9.71 15.63 -1.26
C LYS A 135 -8.55 15.54 -0.28
N GLY A 136 -7.39 15.00 -0.63
CA GLY A 136 -6.23 14.91 0.25
C GLY A 136 -6.23 13.68 1.14
N VAL A 137 -5.20 13.61 1.97
CA VAL A 137 -4.93 12.51 2.92
C VAL A 137 -5.28 12.95 4.34
N PHE A 138 -5.73 11.99 5.14
CA PHE A 138 -6.06 12.16 6.54
C PHE A 138 -5.40 11.08 7.37
N ARG A 139 -4.84 11.47 8.52
CA ARG A 139 -4.28 10.62 9.56
C ARG A 139 -5.08 10.83 10.83
N ASP A 140 -5.75 9.80 11.32
CA ASP A 140 -6.66 9.86 12.49
C ASP A 140 -7.69 11.00 12.45
N GLY A 141 -8.20 11.30 11.25
CA GLY A 141 -9.19 12.35 11.04
C GLY A 141 -8.61 13.75 10.81
N VAL A 142 -7.31 13.94 10.98
CA VAL A 142 -6.61 15.20 10.72
C VAL A 142 -6.07 15.20 9.29
N ARG A 143 -6.34 16.26 8.53
CA ARG A 143 -5.79 16.44 7.18
C ARG A 143 -4.27 16.66 7.27
N VAL A 144 -3.52 15.97 6.42
CA VAL A 144 -2.05 16.01 6.36
C VAL A 144 -1.56 16.37 4.96
N HIS A 145 -0.27 16.67 4.86
CA HIS A 145 0.39 17.07 3.62
C HIS A 145 1.76 16.40 3.54
N ALA A 146 2.23 16.15 2.31
CA ALA A 146 3.57 15.64 2.10
C ALA A 146 4.63 16.66 2.51
N SER A 147 5.86 16.18 2.66
CA SER A 147 7.01 17.02 2.94
C SER A 147 7.27 18.02 1.82
N LYS A 148 7.91 19.13 2.18
CA LYS A 148 8.34 20.18 1.27
C LYS A 148 9.84 20.11 0.95
N VAL A 149 10.55 19.08 1.41
CA VAL A 149 11.96 18.88 1.08
C VAL A 149 12.13 18.73 -0.43
N LYS A 150 13.12 19.44 -0.98
CA LYS A 150 13.32 19.57 -2.43
C LYS A 150 14.57 18.87 -2.94
N SER A 151 15.52 18.60 -2.05
CA SER A 151 16.83 18.07 -2.40
C SER A 151 17.04 16.72 -1.76
N LEU A 152 17.69 15.84 -2.48
CA LEU A 152 17.99 14.49 -2.04
C LEU A 152 18.88 14.53 -0.78
N PRO A 153 19.96 15.33 -0.68
CA PRO A 153 20.82 15.39 0.52
C PRO A 153 20.16 15.80 1.83
N GLU A 154 19.01 16.46 1.77
CA GLU A 154 18.23 16.87 2.95
C GLU A 154 17.09 15.88 3.28
N SER A 155 16.91 14.86 2.44
CA SER A 155 15.73 13.99 2.48
C SER A 155 15.94 12.69 3.25
N ILE A 156 14.86 12.20 3.85
CA ILE A 156 14.71 10.87 4.43
C ILE A 156 13.82 10.06 3.50
N ILE A 157 14.40 9.04 2.88
CA ILE A 157 13.74 8.24 1.84
C ILE A 157 13.43 6.85 2.37
N SER A 158 12.19 6.40 2.17
CA SER A 158 11.86 4.98 2.31
C SER A 158 12.23 4.22 1.06
N LEU A 159 12.80 3.04 1.24
CA LEU A 159 13.35 2.26 0.15
C LEU A 159 13.21 0.75 0.33
N ASP A 160 12.76 0.06 -0.73
CA ASP A 160 12.89 -1.38 -0.84
C ASP A 160 13.59 -1.84 -2.13
N PHE A 161 14.59 -2.70 -1.97
CA PHE A 161 15.37 -3.34 -3.03
C PHE A 161 15.52 -4.84 -2.87
N ASN A 162 14.78 -5.46 -1.95
CA ASN A 162 14.88 -6.90 -1.75
C ASN A 162 14.44 -7.67 -3.00
N ASP A 163 15.40 -7.99 -3.86
CA ASP A 163 15.34 -8.98 -4.94
C ASP A 163 16.25 -10.19 -4.59
N GLU A 164 15.92 -11.32 -5.21
CA GLU A 164 16.49 -12.65 -4.99
C GLU A 164 18.04 -12.74 -4.86
N PRO A 165 18.57 -13.83 -4.25
CA PRO A 165 19.99 -14.08 -4.02
C PRO A 165 20.85 -14.37 -5.27
N SER A 166 20.69 -13.63 -6.35
CA SER A 166 21.62 -13.66 -7.48
C SER A 166 22.53 -12.42 -7.46
N SER A 167 23.77 -12.61 -7.90
CA SER A 167 24.97 -11.76 -7.76
C SER A 167 24.89 -10.28 -8.23
N LYS A 168 23.70 -9.73 -8.53
CA LYS A 168 23.44 -8.30 -8.77
C LYS A 168 23.29 -7.47 -7.49
N LYS A 169 23.27 -8.13 -6.31
CA LYS A 169 23.01 -7.55 -4.98
C LYS A 169 23.86 -6.33 -4.60
N SER A 170 25.10 -6.22 -5.08
CA SER A 170 25.94 -5.04 -4.76
C SER A 170 25.41 -3.73 -5.36
N ARG A 171 24.69 -3.79 -6.48
CA ARG A 171 24.32 -2.59 -7.24
C ARG A 171 23.18 -1.78 -6.65
N ALA A 172 22.27 -2.37 -5.89
CA ALA A 172 21.09 -1.66 -5.38
C ALA A 172 21.44 -0.85 -4.12
N GLU A 173 22.14 -1.45 -3.16
CA GLU A 173 22.75 -0.76 -2.02
C GLU A 173 23.76 0.31 -2.50
N GLU A 174 24.59 0.03 -3.53
CA GLU A 174 25.44 1.05 -4.17
C GLU A 174 24.64 2.16 -4.86
N LYS A 175 23.59 1.84 -5.62
CA LYS A 175 22.73 2.83 -6.32
C LYS A 175 22.04 3.79 -5.37
N ILE A 176 21.95 3.43 -4.10
CA ILE A 176 21.36 4.26 -3.09
C ILE A 176 22.35 4.91 -2.15
N ALA A 177 23.46 4.27 -1.82
CA ALA A 177 24.64 5.03 -1.42
C ALA A 177 24.96 6.15 -2.45
N LEU A 178 24.61 5.96 -3.73
CA LEU A 178 24.63 6.96 -4.81
C LEU A 178 23.44 7.95 -4.84
N LEU A 179 22.32 7.71 -4.15
CA LEU A 179 21.23 8.71 -4.04
C LEU A 179 21.72 9.93 -3.26
N GLY A 180 22.63 9.77 -2.28
CA GLY A 180 23.13 10.90 -1.52
C GLY A 180 22.02 11.63 -0.76
N CYS A 181 21.09 10.88 -0.15
CA CYS A 181 20.12 11.46 0.78
C CYS A 181 20.62 11.46 2.22
N SER A 182 19.95 12.23 3.09
CA SER A 182 20.38 12.38 4.48
C SER A 182 20.28 11.06 5.24
N ASP A 183 19.20 10.30 5.03
CA ASP A 183 18.96 9.07 5.74
C ASP A 183 18.03 8.12 4.97
N TYR A 184 18.11 6.83 5.28
CA TYR A 184 17.26 5.78 4.76
C TYR A 184 16.36 5.21 5.85
N ARG A 185 15.12 4.92 5.49
CA ARG A 185 14.18 4.20 6.35
C ARG A 185 13.61 3.01 5.61
N ARG A 186 13.38 1.92 6.34
CA ARG A 186 12.59 0.80 5.88
C ARG A 186 11.86 0.22 7.07
N LEU A 187 10.57 0.47 7.19
CA LEU A 187 9.78 -0.03 8.31
C LEU A 187 9.40 -1.51 8.11
N GLY A 188 9.41 -1.99 6.87
CA GLY A 188 9.09 -3.36 6.49
C GLY A 188 7.85 -3.43 5.60
N PRO A 189 6.68 -2.92 6.04
CA PRO A 189 5.47 -2.83 5.22
C PRO A 189 5.48 -1.61 4.30
N ASP A 190 5.24 -1.83 3.01
CA ASP A 190 5.19 -0.77 2.00
C ASP A 190 4.04 0.22 2.24
N LEU A 191 2.87 -0.24 2.65
CA LEU A 191 1.71 0.61 2.94
C LEU A 191 2.03 1.65 4.01
N VAL A 192 2.74 1.26 5.06
CA VAL A 192 3.07 2.15 6.18
C VAL A 192 4.11 3.19 5.73
N ASP A 193 5.12 2.77 4.98
CA ASP A 193 6.11 3.67 4.39
C ASP A 193 5.45 4.68 3.41
N MET A 194 4.51 4.24 2.57
CA MET A 194 3.73 5.09 1.68
C MET A 194 2.85 6.09 2.45
N CYS A 195 2.19 5.65 3.52
CA CYS A 195 1.40 6.51 4.41
C CYS A 195 2.27 7.61 5.04
N TYR A 196 3.42 7.26 5.61
CA TYR A 196 4.32 8.25 6.20
C TYR A 196 4.86 9.25 5.18
N THR A 197 5.11 8.80 3.94
CA THR A 197 5.50 9.68 2.83
C THR A 197 4.39 10.67 2.48
N ALA A 198 3.15 10.20 2.34
CA ALA A 198 2.00 11.05 2.07
C ALA A 198 1.70 12.05 3.20
N CYS A 199 2.02 11.68 4.45
CA CYS A 199 1.88 12.52 5.63
C CYS A 199 3.08 13.46 5.88
N GLY A 200 4.13 13.38 5.07
CA GLY A 200 5.35 14.18 5.23
C GLY A 200 6.26 13.76 6.39
N GLY A 201 6.05 12.58 6.97
CA GLY A 201 6.98 11.97 7.92
C GLY A 201 8.20 11.35 7.22
N LEU A 202 8.05 11.01 5.95
CA LEU A 202 9.13 10.69 5.02
C LEU A 202 9.05 11.64 3.82
N ASP A 203 10.17 11.92 3.19
CA ASP A 203 10.25 12.87 2.08
C ASP A 203 9.97 12.22 0.72
N GLY A 204 10.25 10.91 0.63
CA GLY A 204 9.95 10.10 -0.55
C GLY A 204 9.90 8.61 -0.26
N PHE A 205 9.32 7.88 -1.21
CA PHE A 205 9.20 6.43 -1.22
C PHE A 205 9.73 5.91 -2.56
N VAL A 206 10.55 4.87 -2.53
CA VAL A 206 11.12 4.24 -3.72
C VAL A 206 11.05 2.72 -3.60
N ASP A 207 10.38 2.10 -4.58
CA ASP A 207 10.46 0.67 -4.85
C ASP A 207 10.60 0.47 -6.37
N PRO A 208 11.79 0.09 -6.88
CA PRO A 208 12.02 -0.12 -8.30
C PRO A 208 11.88 -1.58 -8.75
N ARG A 209 11.58 -2.53 -7.85
CA ARG A 209 11.65 -3.98 -8.11
C ARG A 209 10.57 -4.49 -9.05
N LYS A 210 9.50 -3.71 -9.22
CA LYS A 210 8.27 -4.12 -9.92
C LYS A 210 7.64 -5.35 -9.29
N THR A 211 7.65 -5.39 -7.96
CA THR A 211 7.05 -6.47 -7.16
C THR A 211 5.83 -5.99 -6.37
N LEU A 212 5.59 -4.67 -6.31
CA LEU A 212 4.41 -4.12 -5.63
C LEU A 212 3.13 -4.55 -6.37
N SER A 213 2.48 -5.57 -5.81
CA SER A 213 1.20 -6.08 -6.28
C SER A 213 0.04 -5.22 -5.75
N LEU A 214 -1.10 -5.83 -5.40
CA LEU A 214 -2.33 -5.20 -4.90
C LEU A 214 -2.12 -4.13 -3.82
N VAL A 215 -1.03 -4.24 -3.05
CA VAL A 215 -0.48 -3.24 -2.12
C VAL A 215 -0.41 -1.85 -2.74
N HIS A 216 0.06 -1.75 -3.99
CA HIS A 216 0.20 -0.48 -4.68
C HIS A 216 -1.14 0.23 -4.84
N ALA A 217 -2.27 -0.47 -4.96
CA ALA A 217 -3.54 0.18 -5.28
C ALA A 217 -3.98 1.14 -4.16
N SER A 218 -3.93 0.70 -2.91
CA SER A 218 -4.32 1.53 -1.77
C SER A 218 -3.22 2.54 -1.40
N GLY A 219 -1.96 2.12 -1.43
CA GLY A 219 -0.82 2.98 -1.11
C GLY A 219 -0.57 4.08 -2.15
N VAL A 220 -0.57 3.77 -3.45
CA VAL A 220 -0.46 4.76 -4.53
C VAL A 220 -1.63 5.73 -4.50
N ALA A 221 -2.84 5.27 -4.18
CA ALA A 221 -3.99 6.17 -4.04
C ALA A 221 -3.81 7.16 -2.88
N ILE A 222 -3.24 6.75 -1.75
CA ILE A 222 -2.88 7.68 -0.67
C ILE A 222 -1.78 8.65 -1.13
N LEU A 223 -0.68 8.14 -1.69
CA LEU A 223 0.43 8.98 -2.16
C LEU A 223 -0.03 10.03 -3.19
N SER A 224 -0.87 9.63 -4.15
CA SER A 224 -1.30 10.49 -5.27
C SER A 224 -2.08 11.73 -4.84
N GLU A 225 -2.61 11.75 -3.62
CA GLU A 225 -3.35 12.90 -3.10
C GLU A 225 -2.43 14.01 -2.52
N THR A 226 -1.16 13.72 -2.26
CA THR A 226 -0.22 14.67 -1.63
C THR A 226 1.17 14.70 -2.25
N CYS A 227 1.54 13.69 -3.04
CA CYS A 227 2.86 13.49 -3.62
C CYS A 227 2.82 13.46 -5.15
N ILE A 228 3.98 13.65 -5.78
CA ILE A 228 4.19 13.23 -7.16
C ILE A 228 4.49 11.74 -7.15
N VAL A 229 3.81 10.95 -7.99
CA VAL A 229 3.94 9.48 -8.03
C VAL A 229 4.10 8.99 -9.46
N THR A 230 5.13 8.21 -9.73
CA THR A 230 5.38 7.58 -11.04
C THR A 230 5.97 6.18 -10.91
N ASP A 231 6.09 5.48 -12.03
CA ASP A 231 6.98 4.31 -12.17
C ASP A 231 8.46 4.75 -12.19
N GLU A 232 9.38 3.80 -12.30
CA GLU A 232 10.83 4.06 -12.36
C GLU A 232 11.26 4.83 -13.62
N LYS A 233 10.38 4.93 -14.62
CA LYS A 233 10.61 5.64 -15.88
C LYS A 233 10.02 7.05 -15.85
N GLY A 234 9.32 7.44 -14.79
CA GLY A 234 8.64 8.73 -14.68
C GLY A 234 7.25 8.76 -15.33
N LYS A 235 6.62 7.61 -15.58
CA LYS A 235 5.26 7.53 -16.13
C LYS A 235 4.22 7.39 -15.02
N PRO A 236 3.01 7.92 -15.20
CA PRO A 236 1.91 7.73 -14.25
C PRO A 236 1.58 6.24 -14.03
N ILE A 237 1.28 5.87 -12.78
CA ILE A 237 0.82 4.51 -12.44
C ILE A 237 -0.61 4.32 -12.95
N ARG A 238 -0.77 3.43 -13.94
CA ARG A 238 -2.07 3.09 -14.58
C ARG A 238 -2.27 1.58 -14.72
N SER A 239 -1.63 0.83 -13.82
CA SER A 239 -1.75 -0.62 -13.72
C SER A 239 -3.21 -1.03 -13.59
N LYS A 240 -3.52 -2.25 -14.08
CA LYS A 240 -4.83 -2.83 -13.82
C LYS A 240 -4.90 -3.23 -12.35
N LEU A 241 -6.11 -3.20 -11.81
CA LEU A 241 -6.42 -3.68 -10.46
C LEU A 241 -6.75 -5.17 -10.54
N GLU A 242 -5.74 -6.01 -10.76
CA GLU A 242 -5.84 -7.46 -10.96
C GLU A 242 -4.65 -8.16 -10.26
N VAL A 243 -4.79 -9.44 -9.94
CA VAL A 243 -3.71 -10.21 -9.31
C VAL A 243 -2.56 -10.43 -10.30
N GLY A 244 -1.33 -10.33 -9.80
CA GLY A 244 -0.11 -10.47 -10.61
C GLY A 244 0.29 -9.20 -11.37
N GLU A 245 -0.52 -8.15 -11.34
CA GLU A 245 -0.10 -6.82 -11.80
C GLU A 245 0.85 -6.22 -10.77
N CYS A 246 2.13 -6.14 -11.12
CA CYS A 246 3.14 -5.56 -10.28
C CYS A 246 3.70 -4.28 -10.91
N THR A 247 4.10 -3.33 -10.06
CA THR A 247 4.63 -2.05 -10.53
C THR A 247 5.79 -1.58 -9.66
N ALA A 248 6.61 -0.69 -10.22
CA ALA A 248 7.56 0.09 -9.45
C ALA A 248 6.87 1.39 -9.03
N VAL A 249 7.23 1.93 -7.88
CA VAL A 249 6.70 3.20 -7.40
C VAL A 249 7.86 4.09 -6.96
N VAL A 250 7.87 5.30 -7.51
CA VAL A 250 8.72 6.41 -7.07
C VAL A 250 7.78 7.53 -6.68
N ALA A 251 7.90 8.02 -5.45
CA ALA A 251 7.09 9.10 -4.95
C ALA A 251 7.89 10.09 -4.11
N ALA A 252 7.54 11.38 -4.19
CA ALA A 252 8.07 12.41 -3.31
C ALA A 252 7.07 13.54 -3.10
N GLY A 253 7.21 14.25 -1.98
CA GLY A 253 6.36 15.41 -1.67
C GLY A 253 6.55 16.62 -2.59
N THR A 254 7.70 16.73 -3.26
CA THR A 254 8.00 17.81 -4.20
C THR A 254 8.42 17.30 -5.57
N LYS A 255 8.24 18.14 -6.59
CA LYS A 255 8.62 17.82 -7.98
C LYS A 255 10.14 17.74 -8.13
N GLU A 256 10.85 18.61 -7.42
CA GLU A 256 12.31 18.68 -7.39
C GLU A 256 12.90 17.37 -6.85
N LEU A 257 12.47 16.94 -5.66
CA LEU A 257 12.96 15.70 -5.05
C LEU A 257 12.59 14.48 -5.90
N HIS A 258 11.37 14.44 -6.43
CA HIS A 258 10.94 13.36 -7.33
C HIS A 258 11.84 13.26 -8.58
N ALA A 259 12.24 14.39 -9.17
CA ALA A 259 13.12 14.41 -10.32
C ALA A 259 14.54 13.93 -9.98
N GLU A 260 15.05 14.27 -8.79
CA GLU A 260 16.34 13.78 -8.30
C GLU A 260 16.32 12.26 -8.06
N LEU A 261 15.26 11.74 -7.45
CA LEU A 261 15.06 10.29 -7.27
C LEU A 261 15.06 9.55 -8.62
N LEU A 262 14.29 10.04 -9.61
CA LEU A 262 14.28 9.43 -10.95
C LEU A 262 15.63 9.51 -11.66
N SER A 263 16.34 10.64 -11.55
CA SER A 263 17.66 10.82 -12.14
C SER A 263 18.63 9.78 -11.60
N ALA A 264 18.60 9.55 -10.30
CA ALA A 264 19.53 8.67 -9.63
C ALA A 264 19.22 7.17 -9.87
N LEU A 265 17.95 6.79 -10.10
CA LEU A 265 17.59 5.44 -10.53
C LEU A 265 18.05 5.07 -11.95
N ARG A 266 18.30 6.06 -12.82
CA ARG A 266 18.72 5.86 -14.21
C ARG A 266 20.23 5.65 -14.39
N LYS A 267 21.04 6.05 -13.40
CA LYS A 267 22.49 5.87 -13.39
C LYS A 267 22.85 4.44 -12.96
#